data_AF-A0A2U2DFH2-F1
#
_entry.id   AF-A0A2U2DFH2-F1
#
_cell.length_a   1.000
_cell.length_b   1.000
_cell.length_c   1.000
_cell.angle_alpha   90.00
_cell.angle_beta   90.00
_cell.angle_gamma   90.00
#
_symmetry.space_group_name_H-M   'P 1'
#
loop_
_entity.id
_entity.type
_entity.pdbx_description
1 polymer ?
#
loop_
_entity_poly.entity_id
_entity_poly.type
_entity_poly.pdbx_seq_one_letter_code
_entity_poly.pdbx_strand_id
1 'polypeptide(L)'
;MIDVLAPKPLAKAIGARCETQRHLDCLNRQIAARAGRQAITVKVRSRARRRSGPRLYHQELVDRLAFERWGELDTLASRLAVQEQIIDALEHCGDAPVSPGAR
;
A
#
# COMPACT_ATOMS: atom_id res chain seq x y z
N MET A 1 38.65 -7.15 1.42
CA MET A 1 37.86 -6.53 0.33
C MET A 1 36.55 -6.10 0.95
N ILE A 2 36.29 -4.79 1.01
CA ILE A 2 35.10 -4.24 1.65
C ILE A 2 33.92 -4.49 0.71
N ASP A 3 32.80 -5.00 1.23
CA ASP A 3 31.56 -5.20 0.47
C ASP A 3 30.97 -3.86 0.02
N VAL A 4 31.49 -3.33 -1.09
CA VAL A 4 31.00 -2.13 -1.80
C VAL A 4 29.58 -2.34 -2.37
N LEU A 5 29.01 -3.53 -2.19
CA LEU A 5 27.68 -3.88 -2.62
C LEU A 5 26.61 -3.61 -1.58
N ALA A 6 26.87 -3.17 -0.35
CA ALA A 6 25.81 -2.90 0.64
C ALA A 6 24.86 -1.70 0.33
N PRO A 7 25.29 -0.55 -0.24
CA PRO A 7 24.37 0.59 -0.43
C PRO A 7 23.42 0.45 -1.63
N LYS A 8 23.81 -0.29 -2.68
CA LYS A 8 22.99 -0.51 -3.88
C LYS A 8 21.71 -1.37 -3.67
N PRO A 9 21.75 -2.52 -2.97
CA PRO A 9 20.59 -3.37 -2.74
C PRO A 9 19.62 -2.76 -1.74
N LEU A 10 20.11 -2.07 -0.70
CA LEU A 10 19.24 -1.37 0.25
C LEU A 10 18.49 -0.21 -0.43
N ALA A 11 19.21 0.65 -1.17
CA ALA A 11 18.58 1.72 -1.94
C ALA A 11 17.56 1.19 -2.96
N LYS A 12 17.84 0.05 -3.60
CA LYS A 12 16.92 -0.62 -4.53
C LYS A 12 15.68 -1.18 -3.82
N ALA A 13 15.85 -1.79 -2.63
CA ALA A 13 14.75 -2.32 -1.83
C ALA A 13 13.83 -1.20 -1.32
N ILE A 14 14.42 -0.09 -0.83
CA ILE A 14 13.68 1.13 -0.44
C ILE A 14 12.91 1.69 -1.62
N GLY A 15 13.54 1.79 -2.80
CA GLY A 15 12.87 2.24 -4.03
C GLY A 15 11.66 1.38 -4.39
N ALA A 16 11.81 0.06 -4.35
CA ALA A 16 10.73 -0.88 -4.63
C ALA A 16 9.57 -0.78 -3.60
N ARG A 17 9.90 -0.54 -2.32
CA ARG A 17 8.92 -0.28 -1.26
C ARG A 17 8.13 1.00 -1.53
N CYS A 18 8.81 2.10 -1.82
CA CYS A 18 8.16 3.38 -2.13
C CYS A 18 7.24 3.28 -3.37
N GLU A 19 7.65 2.55 -4.40
CA GLU A 19 6.82 2.33 -5.59
C GLU A 19 5.56 1.53 -5.27
N THR A 20 5.70 0.44 -4.50
CA THR A 20 4.57 -0.41 -4.08
C THR A 20 3.58 0.39 -3.24
N GLN A 21 4.06 1.25 -2.35
CA GLN A 21 3.23 2.10 -1.51
C GLN A 21 2.48 3.18 -2.31
N ARG A 22 3.15 3.82 -3.29
CA ARG A 22 2.50 4.76 -4.23
C ARG A 22 1.41 4.07 -5.03
N HIS A 23 1.61 2.81 -5.42
CA HIS A 23 0.60 2.04 -6.13
C HIS A 23 -0.63 1.78 -5.24
N LEU A 24 -0.42 1.36 -4.00
CA LEU A 24 -1.51 1.20 -3.02
C LEU A 24 -2.29 2.49 -2.79
N ASP A 25 -1.60 3.61 -2.61
CA ASP A 25 -2.23 4.93 -2.45
C ASP A 25 -3.08 5.30 -3.67
N CYS A 26 -2.57 5.02 -4.88
CA CYS A 26 -3.31 5.26 -6.11
C CYS A 26 -4.59 4.43 -6.18
N LEU A 27 -4.52 3.13 -5.87
CA LEU A 27 -5.69 2.25 -5.85
C LEU A 27 -6.73 2.69 -4.82
N ASN A 28 -6.30 3.05 -3.61
CA ASN A 28 -7.18 3.56 -2.56
C ASN A 28 -7.90 4.85 -3.00
N ARG A 29 -7.18 5.78 -3.64
CA ARG A 29 -7.79 6.99 -4.21
C ARG A 29 -8.78 6.68 -5.32
N GLN A 30 -8.49 5.70 -6.18
CA GLN A 30 -9.41 5.28 -7.24
C GLN A 30 -10.70 4.68 -6.66
N ILE A 31 -10.59 3.81 -5.65
CA ILE A 31 -11.72 3.22 -4.93
C ILE A 31 -12.56 4.33 -4.31
N ALA A 32 -11.95 5.25 -3.56
CA ALA A 32 -12.66 6.36 -2.92
C ALA A 32 -13.35 7.28 -3.96
N ALA A 33 -12.66 7.62 -5.06
CA ALA A 33 -13.23 8.44 -6.12
C ALA A 33 -14.41 7.76 -6.81
N ARG A 34 -14.31 6.45 -7.08
CA ARG A 34 -15.39 5.66 -7.67
C ARG A 34 -16.58 5.55 -6.71
N ALA A 35 -16.32 5.28 -5.44
CA ALA A 35 -17.35 5.26 -4.41
C ALA A 35 -18.06 6.61 -4.28
N GLY A 36 -17.31 7.71 -4.38
CA GLY A 36 -17.84 9.07 -4.35
C GLY A 36 -18.78 9.34 -5.52
N ARG A 37 -18.37 8.96 -6.73
CA ARG A 37 -19.22 9.08 -7.94
C ARG A 37 -20.51 8.25 -7.81
N GLN A 38 -20.43 7.00 -7.36
CA GLN A 38 -21.61 6.17 -7.18
C GLN A 38 -22.54 6.69 -6.07
N ALA A 39 -22.00 7.19 -4.96
CA ALA A 39 -22.77 7.83 -3.90
C ALA A 39 -23.49 9.10 -4.38
N ILE A 40 -22.85 9.93 -5.22
CA ILE A 40 -23.48 11.10 -5.84
C ILE A 40 -24.65 10.66 -6.73
N THR A 41 -24.46 9.67 -7.61
CA THR A 41 -25.53 9.14 -8.48
C THR A 41 -26.71 8.63 -7.68
N VAL A 42 -26.45 7.88 -6.60
CA VAL A 42 -27.52 7.36 -5.73
C VAL A 42 -28.20 8.48 -4.94
N LYS A 43 -27.45 9.50 -4.51
CA LYS A 43 -28.01 10.70 -3.87
C LYS A 43 -28.90 11.50 -4.82
N VAL A 44 -28.51 11.64 -6.09
CA VAL A 44 -29.34 12.29 -7.13
C VAL A 44 -30.63 11.48 -7.36
N ARG A 45 -30.52 10.15 -7.46
CA ARG A 45 -31.68 9.26 -7.65
C ARG A 45 -32.62 9.22 -6.42
N SER A 46 -32.08 9.29 -5.21
CA SER A 46 -32.86 9.34 -3.95
C SER A 46 -33.44 10.73 -3.67
N ARG A 47 -32.82 11.82 -4.13
CA ARG A 47 -33.50 13.13 -4.16
C ARG A 47 -34.74 13.10 -5.06
N ALA A 48 -34.68 12.38 -6.18
CA ALA A 48 -35.86 12.13 -7.02
C ALA A 48 -36.88 11.17 -6.37
N ARG A 49 -36.47 10.36 -5.37
CA ARG A 49 -37.31 9.39 -4.66
C ARG A 49 -37.03 9.43 -3.16
N ARG A 50 -37.68 10.34 -2.44
CA ARG A 50 -37.51 10.69 -1.00
C ARG A 50 -37.25 9.48 -0.05
N ARG A 51 -36.04 8.92 0.02
CA ARG A 51 -35.67 7.95 1.07
C ARG A 51 -34.15 7.76 1.27
N SER A 52 -33.79 7.82 2.56
CA SER A 52 -32.61 7.26 3.25
C SER A 52 -31.23 7.94 3.09
N GLY A 53 -30.49 7.92 4.21
CA GLY A 53 -29.45 8.88 4.56
C GLY A 53 -28.05 8.65 3.94
N PRO A 54 -27.24 9.71 3.75
CA PRO A 54 -26.15 9.71 2.77
C PRO A 54 -24.81 9.10 3.22
N ARG A 55 -24.56 8.97 4.54
CA ARG A 55 -23.20 8.70 5.06
C ARG A 55 -22.85 7.21 5.15
N LEU A 56 -23.76 6.38 5.66
CA LEU A 56 -23.54 4.92 5.73
C LEU A 56 -23.41 4.30 4.33
N TYR A 57 -24.15 4.84 3.36
CA TYR A 57 -24.14 4.37 1.98
C TYR A 57 -22.80 4.55 1.25
N HIS A 58 -22.00 5.56 1.60
CA HIS A 58 -20.70 5.76 0.96
C HIS A 58 -19.68 4.73 1.46
N GLN A 59 -19.65 4.48 2.77
CA GLN A 59 -18.74 3.50 3.38
C GLN A 59 -19.00 2.08 2.86
N GLU A 60 -20.26 1.64 2.85
CA GLU A 60 -20.65 0.32 2.30
C GLU A 60 -20.19 0.15 0.84
N LEU A 61 -20.18 1.24 0.09
CA LEU A 61 -19.82 1.25 -1.33
C LEU A 61 -18.30 1.26 -1.53
N VAL A 62 -17.55 1.93 -0.65
CA VAL A 62 -16.10 1.79 -0.55
C VAL A 62 -15.73 0.35 -0.19
N ASP A 63 -16.34 -0.22 0.84
CA ASP A 63 -16.05 -1.56 1.32
C ASP A 63 -16.33 -2.63 0.25
N ARG A 64 -17.45 -2.48 -0.48
CA ARG A 64 -17.75 -3.36 -1.61
C ARG A 64 -16.73 -3.26 -2.75
N LEU A 65 -16.33 -2.05 -3.13
CA LEU A 65 -15.33 -1.86 -4.19
C LEU A 65 -13.94 -2.35 -3.76
N ALA A 66 -13.59 -2.17 -2.49
CA ALA A 66 -12.37 -2.74 -1.92
C ALA A 66 -12.42 -4.27 -1.93
N PHE A 67 -13.56 -4.87 -1.61
CA PHE A 67 -13.78 -6.32 -1.71
C PHE A 67 -13.60 -6.84 -3.14
N GLU A 68 -14.17 -6.16 -4.15
CA GLU A 68 -14.00 -6.50 -5.57
C GLU A 68 -12.52 -6.42 -6.03
N ARG A 69 -11.68 -5.65 -5.34
CA ARG A 69 -10.25 -5.46 -5.60
C ARG A 69 -9.35 -6.15 -4.57
N TRP A 70 -9.91 -6.93 -3.65
CA TRP A 70 -9.21 -7.39 -2.46
C TRP A 70 -7.98 -8.23 -2.77
N GLY A 71 -8.04 -9.10 -3.79
CA GLY A 71 -6.88 -9.91 -4.21
C GLY A 71 -5.69 -9.07 -4.73
N GLU A 72 -5.94 -7.91 -5.34
CA GLU A 72 -4.87 -7.00 -5.77
C GLU A 72 -4.26 -6.26 -4.57
N LEU A 73 -5.10 -5.83 -3.63
CA LEU A 73 -4.65 -5.19 -2.39
C LEU A 73 -3.84 -6.16 -1.54
N ASP A 74 -4.29 -7.41 -1.41
CA ASP A 74 -3.62 -8.46 -0.64
C ASP A 74 -2.26 -8.83 -1.25
N THR A 75 -2.18 -8.92 -2.58
CA THR A 75 -0.91 -9.16 -3.29
C THR A 75 0.09 -8.02 -3.05
N LEU A 76 -0.36 -6.76 -3.11
CA LEU A 76 0.50 -5.61 -2.86
C LEU A 76 0.92 -5.50 -1.39
N ALA A 77 0.01 -5.81 -0.45
CA ALA A 77 0.31 -5.83 0.97
C ALA A 77 1.33 -6.92 1.31
N SER A 78 1.16 -8.12 0.77
CA SER A 78 2.12 -9.23 0.93
C SER A 78 3.48 -8.86 0.36
N ARG A 79 3.52 -8.22 -0.82
CA ARG A 79 4.77 -7.75 -1.43
C ARG A 79 5.46 -6.67 -0.59
N LEU A 80 4.68 -5.77 0.02
CA LEU A 80 5.20 -4.74 0.91
C LEU A 80 5.84 -5.35 2.15
N ALA A 81 5.18 -6.33 2.78
CA ALA A 81 5.71 -7.04 3.95
C ALA A 81 7.02 -7.78 3.64
N VAL A 82 7.16 -8.36 2.45
CA VAL A 82 8.41 -8.99 2.00
C VAL A 82 9.50 -7.94 1.78
N GLN A 83 9.17 -6.79 1.19
CA GLN A 83 10.14 -5.70 1.00
C GLN A 83 10.64 -5.12 2.32
N GLU A 84 9.76 -4.98 3.31
CA GLU A 84 10.13 -4.52 4.66
C GLU A 84 11.08 -5.52 5.33
N GLN A 85 10.80 -6.83 5.28
CA GLN A 85 11.73 -7.85 5.77
C GLN A 85 13.10 -7.82 5.10
N ILE A 86 13.14 -7.57 3.78
CA ILE A 86 14.41 -7.45 3.03
C ILE A 86 15.18 -6.20 3.47
N ILE A 87 14.48 -5.08 3.66
CA ILE A 87 15.10 -3.83 4.15
C ILE A 87 15.68 -4.07 5.54
N ASP A 88 14.89 -4.63 6.46
CA ASP A 88 15.34 -4.95 7.82
C ASP A 88 16.59 -5.84 7.76
N ALA A 89 16.57 -6.94 7.00
CA ALA A 89 17.71 -7.84 6.90
C ALA A 89 18.97 -7.16 6.33
N LEU A 90 18.82 -6.24 5.38
CA LEU A 90 19.94 -5.49 4.78
C LEU A 90 20.51 -4.44 5.76
N GLU A 91 19.66 -3.77 6.54
CA GLU A 91 20.08 -2.84 7.58
C GLU A 91 20.90 -3.57 8.67
N HIS A 92 20.39 -4.69 9.18
CA HIS A 92 21.08 -5.48 10.21
C HIS A 92 22.41 -6.09 9.72
N CYS A 93 22.54 -6.37 8.43
CA CYS A 93 23.79 -6.88 7.84
C CYS A 93 24.84 -5.76 7.66
N GLY A 94 24.41 -4.51 7.47
CA GLY A 94 25.29 -3.33 7.43
C GLY A 94 25.81 -2.92 8.81
N ASP A 95 25.07 -3.23 9.88
CA ASP A 95 25.39 -2.89 11.27
C ASP A 95 26.28 -3.92 12.00
N ALA A 96 26.63 -5.03 11.34
CA ALA A 96 27.55 -6.01 11.93
C ALA A 96 28.91 -5.33 12.19
N PRO A 97 29.39 -5.28 13.45
CA PRO A 97 30.69 -4.70 13.74
C PRO A 97 31.75 -5.55 13.05
N VAL A 98 32.43 -4.95 12.07
CA VAL A 98 33.69 -5.47 11.54
C VAL A 98 34.63 -5.55 12.73
N SER A 99 34.70 -6.72 13.37
CA SER A 99 35.63 -6.98 14.45
C SER A 99 37.05 -6.84 13.87
N PRO A 100 37.83 -5.83 14.29
CA PRO A 100 39.19 -5.72 13.84
C PRO A 100 40.05 -6.67 14.68
N GLY A 101 40.26 -7.86 14.15
CA GLY A 101 41.39 -8.72 14.49
C GLY A 101 41.34 -9.45 15.84
N ALA A 102 41.64 -10.75 15.77
CA ALA A 102 42.39 -11.42 16.83
C ALA A 102 43.25 -12.52 16.21
N ARG A 103 44.53 -12.15 16.02
CA ARG A 103 45.77 -12.96 15.92
C ARG A 103 45.89 -14.03 14.83
#